data_AF-A0A3A4XYR6-F1
#
_entry.id   AF-A0A3A4XYR6-F1
#
_cell.length_a   1.000
_cell.length_b   1.000
_cell.length_c   1.000
_cell.angle_alpha   90.00
_cell.angle_beta   90.00
_cell.angle_gamma   90.00
#
_symmetry.space_group_name_H-M   'P 1'
#
loop_
_entity.id
_entity.type
_entity.pdbx_description
1 polymer ?
#
loop_
_entity_poly.entity_id
_entity_poly.type
_entity_poly.pdbx_seq_one_letter_code
_entity_poly.pdbx_strand_id
1 'polypeptide(L)'
;MTKILRDEKEVKLNDLLRASRRAAEHYGRAVEVLGQDAAAPVFRNLAEDRAGLCQAIERFIRACGYLPDTPDPDRRTVIDLTERTKAFFARDAQKTVLNRADRLETDILSCFKSVFRQAWKEDRHSELRRLEKDFQSGKQALEKLQALYS
;
A
#
# COMPACT_ATOMS: atom_id res chain seq x y z
N MET A 1 5.26 -5.47 37.70
CA MET A 1 5.07 -4.38 36.71
C MET A 1 5.33 -4.94 35.32
N THR A 2 4.31 -5.53 34.69
CA THR A 2 4.41 -6.14 33.35
C THR A 2 4.37 -5.01 32.32
N LYS A 3 5.52 -4.79 31.68
CA LYS A 3 5.73 -3.85 30.58
C LYS A 3 4.64 -4.11 29.53
N ILE A 4 3.82 -3.09 29.23
CA ILE A 4 2.88 -3.06 28.09
C ILE A 4 3.76 -3.08 26.83
N LEU A 5 4.30 -4.24 26.48
CA LEU A 5 4.89 -4.50 25.18
C LEU A 5 3.70 -4.69 24.25
N ARG A 6 3.48 -3.70 23.38
CA ARG A 6 2.62 -3.85 22.20
C ARG A 6 3.00 -5.19 21.54
N ASP A 7 2.01 -6.05 21.30
CA ASP A 7 2.26 -7.38 20.72
C ASP A 7 3.01 -7.19 19.40
N GLU A 8 4.11 -7.93 19.18
CA GLU A 8 4.90 -7.80 17.96
C GLU A 8 4.02 -8.02 16.71
N LYS A 9 2.99 -8.86 16.82
CA LYS A 9 1.98 -9.05 15.77
C LYS A 9 1.22 -7.77 15.45
N GLU A 10 0.78 -7.04 16.48
CA GLU A 10 0.11 -5.75 16.30
C GLU A 10 1.01 -4.76 15.58
N VAL A 11 2.28 -4.68 15.97
CA VAL A 11 3.26 -3.79 15.33
C VAL A 11 3.43 -4.15 13.86
N LYS A 12 3.68 -5.43 13.55
CA LYS A 12 3.89 -5.87 12.16
C LYS A 12 2.66 -5.70 11.27
N LEU A 13 1.46 -5.94 11.81
CA LEU A 13 0.22 -5.70 11.06
C LEU A 13 -0.01 -4.21 10.79
N ASN A 14 0.29 -3.35 11.75
CA ASN A 14 0.18 -1.91 11.57
C ASN A 14 1.26 -1.35 10.62
N ASP A 15 2.47 -1.93 10.62
CA ASP A 15 3.50 -1.63 9.62
C ASP A 15 3.01 -1.98 8.21
N LEU A 16 2.39 -3.16 8.05
CA LEU A 16 1.80 -3.58 6.78
C LEU A 16 0.69 -2.62 6.33
N LEU A 17 -0.26 -2.29 7.22
CA LEU A 17 -1.33 -1.33 6.93
C LEU A 17 -0.78 0.03 6.50
N ARG A 18 0.25 0.52 7.19
CA ARG A 18 0.89 1.81 6.88
C ARG A 18 1.58 1.78 5.52
N ALA A 19 2.29 0.69 5.20
CA ALA A 19 2.91 0.52 3.90
C ALA A 19 1.88 0.49 2.77
N SER A 20 0.79 -0.26 2.94
CA SER A 20 -0.31 -0.34 1.96
C SER A 20 -1.00 1.01 1.75
N ARG A 21 -1.22 1.80 2.81
CA ARG A 21 -1.78 3.15 2.68
C ARG A 21 -0.89 4.10 1.89
N ARG A 22 0.43 4.06 2.15
CA ARG A 22 1.40 4.87 1.37
C ARG A 22 1.37 4.52 -0.11
N ALA A 23 1.20 3.24 -0.46
CA ALA A 23 1.04 2.82 -1.85
C ALA A 23 -0.26 3.35 -2.47
N ALA A 24 -1.40 3.19 -1.78
CA ALA A 24 -2.68 3.71 -2.24
C ALA A 24 -2.64 5.23 -2.49
N GLU A 25 -2.03 5.98 -1.56
CA GLU A 25 -1.85 7.44 -1.68
C GLU A 25 -0.94 7.81 -2.86
N HIS A 26 0.18 7.11 -3.02
CA HIS A 26 1.08 7.32 -4.16
C HIS A 26 0.36 7.07 -5.48
N TYR A 27 -0.46 6.03 -5.57
CA TYR A 27 -1.21 5.70 -6.77
C TYR A 27 -2.29 6.73 -7.10
N GLY A 28 -3.02 7.22 -6.10
CA GLY A 28 -3.95 8.33 -6.29
C GLY A 28 -3.27 9.57 -6.87
N ARG A 29 -2.13 9.98 -6.28
CA ARG A 29 -1.33 11.11 -6.77
C ARG A 29 -0.72 10.85 -8.15
N ALA A 30 -0.32 9.61 -8.44
CA ALA A 30 0.23 9.23 -9.73
C ALA A 30 -0.78 9.44 -10.86
N VAL A 31 -2.07 9.15 -10.64
CA VAL A 31 -3.13 9.43 -11.63
C VAL A 31 -3.19 10.92 -11.96
N GLU A 32 -3.06 11.79 -10.96
CA GLU A 32 -3.06 13.26 -11.16
C GLU A 32 -1.84 13.76 -11.93
N VAL A 33 -0.69 13.12 -11.73
CA VAL A 33 0.59 13.47 -12.38
C VAL A 33 0.65 12.94 -13.82
N LEU A 34 0.18 11.72 -14.04
CA LEU A 34 0.21 11.05 -15.34
C LEU A 34 -0.86 11.63 -16.30
N GLY A 35 -1.96 12.18 -15.78
CA GLY A 35 -2.98 12.83 -16.59
C GLY A 35 -3.61 11.89 -17.61
N GLN A 36 -3.36 12.13 -18.90
CA GLN A 36 -3.88 11.30 -20.01
C GLN A 36 -2.92 10.18 -20.47
N ASP A 37 -1.80 9.98 -19.78
CA ASP A 37 -0.89 8.87 -20.09
C ASP A 37 -1.60 7.51 -19.96
N ALA A 38 -1.23 6.55 -20.82
CA ALA A 38 -1.81 5.21 -20.85
C ALA A 38 -1.59 4.40 -19.55
N ALA A 39 -0.65 4.81 -18.70
CA ALA A 39 -0.43 4.27 -17.37
C ALA A 39 -1.48 4.74 -16.33
N ALA A 40 -2.12 5.90 -16.52
CA ALA A 40 -3.03 6.48 -15.54
C ALA A 40 -4.21 5.55 -15.15
N PRO A 41 -4.87 4.83 -16.07
CA PRO A 41 -5.90 3.84 -15.72
C PRO A 41 -5.37 2.71 -14.84
N VAL A 42 -4.14 2.24 -15.08
CA VAL A 42 -3.52 1.18 -14.26
C VAL A 42 -3.26 1.68 -12.85
N PHE A 43 -2.73 2.89 -12.70
CA PHE A 43 -2.54 3.51 -11.39
C PHE A 43 -3.84 3.76 -10.64
N ARG A 44 -4.94 4.05 -11.33
CA ARG A 44 -6.27 4.18 -10.71
C ARG A 44 -6.73 2.84 -10.13
N ASN A 45 -6.67 1.77 -10.92
CA ASN A 45 -7.04 0.43 -10.45
C ASN A 45 -6.16 0.00 -9.28
N LEU A 46 -4.85 0.26 -9.33
CA LEU A 46 -3.92 -0.03 -8.23
C LEU A 46 -4.28 0.76 -6.96
N ALA A 47 -4.69 2.02 -7.08
CA ALA A 47 -5.13 2.81 -5.93
C ALA A 47 -6.36 2.18 -5.25
N GLU A 48 -7.34 1.75 -6.06
CA GLU A 48 -8.54 1.06 -5.59
C GLU A 48 -8.22 -0.29 -4.94
N ASP A 49 -7.37 -1.11 -5.58
CA ASP A 49 -6.92 -2.40 -5.06
C ASP A 49 -6.20 -2.23 -3.71
N ARG A 50 -5.31 -1.24 -3.59
CA ARG A 50 -4.59 -0.97 -2.34
C ARG A 50 -5.51 -0.39 -1.27
N ALA A 51 -6.52 0.41 -1.62
CA ALA A 51 -7.53 0.85 -0.68
C ALA A 51 -8.37 -0.33 -0.15
N GLY A 52 -8.78 -1.25 -1.03
CA GLY A 52 -9.45 -2.49 -0.65
C GLY A 52 -8.59 -3.37 0.26
N LEU A 53 -7.30 -3.51 -0.07
CA LEU A 53 -6.33 -4.22 0.76
C LEU A 53 -6.19 -3.58 2.15
N CYS A 54 -6.12 -2.24 2.25
CA CYS A 54 -6.08 -1.55 3.53
C CYS A 54 -7.30 -1.86 4.40
N GLN A 55 -8.51 -1.80 3.82
CA GLN A 55 -9.74 -2.15 4.54
C GLN A 55 -9.75 -3.61 5.00
N ALA A 56 -9.21 -4.51 4.18
CA ALA A 56 -9.10 -5.92 4.53
C ALA A 56 -8.10 -6.16 5.67
N ILE A 57 -6.93 -5.51 5.64
CA ILE A 57 -5.94 -5.53 6.74
C ILE A 57 -6.52 -4.94 8.02
N GLU A 58 -7.25 -3.82 7.96
CA GLU A 58 -7.91 -3.22 9.13
C GLU A 58 -8.91 -4.18 9.78
N ARG A 59 -9.73 -4.84 8.96
CA ARG A 59 -10.65 -5.88 9.44
C ARG A 59 -9.88 -7.05 10.08
N PHE A 60 -8.77 -7.46 9.47
CA PHE A 60 -7.93 -8.53 10.03
C PHE A 60 -7.32 -8.13 11.39
N ILE A 61 -6.79 -6.92 11.51
CA ILE A 61 -6.25 -6.38 12.77
C ILE A 61 -7.31 -6.38 13.87
N ARG A 62 -8.51 -5.85 13.58
CA ARG A 62 -9.64 -5.84 14.53
C ARG A 62 -10.06 -7.25 14.91
N ALA A 63 -10.12 -8.16 13.95
CA ALA A 63 -10.50 -9.54 14.20
C ALA A 63 -9.46 -10.30 15.04
N CYS A 64 -8.20 -9.87 15.04
CA CYS A 64 -7.15 -10.38 15.93
C CYS A 64 -7.19 -9.75 17.34
N GLY A 65 -8.15 -8.84 17.61
CA GLY A 65 -8.28 -8.15 18.90
C GLY A 65 -7.35 -6.94 19.06
N TYR A 66 -6.67 -6.54 17.99
CA TYR A 66 -5.77 -5.39 17.99
C TYR A 66 -6.47 -4.13 17.46
N LEU A 67 -5.86 -2.97 17.72
CA LEU A 67 -6.35 -1.70 17.19
C LEU A 67 -5.59 -1.34 15.90
N PRO A 68 -6.27 -1.13 14.78
CA PRO A 68 -5.62 -0.59 13.59
C PRO A 68 -5.23 0.86 13.85
N ASP A 69 -4.01 1.22 13.48
CA ASP A 69 -3.56 2.60 13.46
C ASP A 69 -4.56 3.39 12.58
N THR A 70 -5.33 4.27 13.19
CA THR A 70 -6.26 5.14 12.47
C THR A 70 -5.45 6.08 11.58
N PRO A 71 -5.86 6.36 10.34
CA PRO A 71 -5.30 7.49 9.62
C PRO A 71 -5.62 8.74 10.45
N ASP A 72 -4.63 9.59 10.67
CA ASP A 72 -4.88 10.92 11.25
C ASP A 72 -5.99 11.58 10.41
N PRO A 73 -7.15 11.94 10.99
CA PRO A 73 -8.27 12.52 10.24
C PRO A 73 -7.86 13.80 9.49
N ASP A 74 -6.78 14.47 9.90
CA ASP A 74 -6.16 15.60 9.20
C ASP A 74 -5.56 15.27 7.82
N ARG A 75 -5.32 13.98 7.50
CA ARG A 75 -4.80 13.56 6.18
C ARG A 75 -5.87 13.28 5.13
N ARG A 76 -7.15 13.55 5.42
CA ARG A 76 -8.21 13.57 4.41
C ARG A 76 -8.20 14.83 3.53
N THR A 77 -7.25 15.75 3.73
CA THR A 77 -7.02 16.89 2.84
C THR A 77 -6.15 16.45 1.66
N VAL A 78 -6.77 15.83 0.67
CA VAL A 78 -6.16 15.46 -0.62
C VAL A 78 -6.03 16.68 -1.56
N ILE A 79 -6.36 17.90 -1.13
CA ILE A 79 -6.45 19.05 -2.03
C ILE A 79 -5.59 20.18 -1.47
N ASP A 80 -4.38 20.34 -2.01
CA ASP A 80 -3.66 21.63 -2.20
C ASP A 80 -2.14 21.51 -2.39
N LEU A 81 -1.55 20.30 -2.39
CA LEU A 81 -0.12 20.11 -2.70
C LEU A 81 0.16 19.66 -4.14
N THR A 82 -0.87 19.59 -4.99
CA THR A 82 -0.80 19.03 -6.35
C THR A 82 -0.20 20.02 -7.36
N GLU A 83 -0.43 21.32 -7.21
CA GLU A 83 0.06 22.30 -8.20
C GLU A 83 1.59 22.47 -8.17
N ARG A 84 2.22 22.35 -6.99
CA ARG A 84 3.68 22.47 -6.85
C ARG A 84 4.46 21.24 -7.33
N THR A 85 3.83 20.06 -7.36
CA THR A 85 4.49 18.82 -7.80
C THR A 85 4.44 18.65 -9.32
N LYS A 86 3.39 19.09 -10.01
CA LYS A 86 3.30 19.00 -11.49
C LYS A 86 4.49 19.65 -12.21
N ALA A 87 4.98 20.79 -11.72
CA ALA A 87 6.09 21.52 -12.35
C ALA A 87 7.46 20.83 -12.21
N PHE A 88 7.69 20.07 -11.13
CA PHE A 88 8.98 19.41 -10.88
C PHE A 88 9.11 18.07 -11.61
N PHE A 89 7.99 17.40 -11.88
CA PHE A 89 7.97 16.05 -12.45
C PHE A 89 7.96 16.02 -13.99
N ALA A 90 7.64 17.12 -14.68
CA ALA A 90 7.26 17.11 -16.10
C ALA A 90 8.27 16.51 -17.12
N ARG A 91 9.56 16.35 -16.80
CA ARG A 91 10.54 15.72 -17.72
C ARG A 91 10.72 14.21 -17.56
N ASP A 92 10.47 13.66 -16.36
CA ASP A 92 10.69 12.24 -16.02
C ASP A 92 9.60 11.72 -15.06
N ALA A 93 8.39 12.29 -15.16
CA ALA A 93 7.29 12.07 -14.23
C ALA A 93 6.97 10.58 -14.12
N GLN A 94 6.86 9.93 -15.26
CA GLN A 94 6.50 8.53 -15.40
C GLN A 94 7.54 7.61 -14.77
N LYS A 95 8.82 7.80 -15.10
CA LYS A 95 9.91 7.02 -14.52
C LYS A 95 9.98 7.19 -13.00
N THR A 96 9.80 8.42 -12.51
CA THR A 96 9.80 8.69 -11.07
C THR A 96 8.62 8.03 -10.36
N VAL A 97 7.43 8.10 -10.96
CA VAL A 97 6.21 7.46 -10.45
C VAL A 97 6.35 5.94 -10.41
N LEU A 98 6.86 5.32 -11.47
CA LEU A 98 7.09 3.88 -11.56
C LEU A 98 8.16 3.38 -10.59
N ASN A 99 9.29 4.09 -10.47
CA ASN A 99 10.34 3.75 -9.51
C ASN A 99 9.85 3.86 -8.06
N ARG A 100 9.03 4.87 -7.75
CA ARG A 100 8.45 5.01 -6.42
C ARG A 100 7.42 3.91 -6.15
N ALA A 101 6.62 3.53 -7.15
CA ALA A 101 5.68 2.43 -7.06
C ALA A 101 6.39 1.12 -6.72
N ASP A 102 7.48 0.77 -7.41
CA ASP A 102 8.24 -0.46 -7.15
C ASP A 102 8.78 -0.54 -5.71
N ARG A 103 9.33 0.58 -5.20
CA ARG A 103 9.82 0.66 -3.83
C ARG A 103 8.71 0.42 -2.81
N LEU A 104 7.54 1.02 -3.01
CA LEU A 104 6.39 0.85 -2.10
C LEU A 104 5.87 -0.59 -2.13
N GLU A 105 5.82 -1.22 -3.29
CA GLU A 105 5.43 -2.63 -3.43
C GLU A 105 6.43 -3.56 -2.74
N THR A 106 7.73 -3.26 -2.87
CA THR A 106 8.80 -3.98 -2.16
C THR A 106 8.69 -3.83 -0.64
N ASP A 107 8.37 -2.63 -0.16
CA ASP A 107 8.12 -2.38 1.26
C ASP A 107 6.95 -3.22 1.78
N ILE A 108 5.83 -3.27 1.04
CA ILE A 108 4.65 -4.07 1.41
C ILE A 108 5.01 -5.56 1.47
N LEU A 109 5.76 -6.07 0.49
CA LEU A 109 6.24 -7.46 0.51
C LEU A 109 7.11 -7.76 1.74
N SER A 110 7.98 -6.82 2.11
CA SER A 110 8.82 -6.95 3.31
C SER A 110 7.97 -6.99 4.59
N CYS A 111 6.90 -6.18 4.65
CA CYS A 111 5.92 -6.22 5.73
C CYS A 111 5.17 -7.54 5.77
N PHE A 112 4.67 -8.07 4.65
CA PHE A 112 4.03 -9.39 4.59
C PHE A 112 4.96 -10.49 5.11
N LYS A 113 6.22 -10.52 4.65
CA LYS A 113 7.23 -11.49 5.14
C LYS A 113 7.42 -11.38 6.65
N SER A 114 7.45 -10.16 7.18
CA SER A 114 7.59 -9.92 8.62
C SER A 114 6.37 -10.36 9.42
N VAL A 115 5.16 -10.21 8.86
CA VAL A 115 3.91 -10.73 9.43
C VAL A 115 3.91 -12.26 9.41
N PHE A 116 4.26 -12.90 8.30
CA PHE A 116 4.30 -14.37 8.19
C PHE A 116 5.31 -15.06 9.11
N ARG A 117 6.38 -14.35 9.52
CA ARG A 117 7.33 -14.86 10.52
C ARG A 117 6.74 -15.01 11.92
N GLN A 118 5.58 -14.39 12.19
CA GLN A 118 4.89 -14.50 13.47
C GLN A 118 4.11 -15.82 13.55
N ALA A 119 3.95 -16.34 14.77
CA ALA A 119 3.17 -17.55 14.99
C ALA A 119 1.65 -17.27 14.90
N TRP A 120 1.01 -17.68 13.81
CA TRP A 120 -0.44 -17.54 13.59
C TRP A 120 -1.17 -18.87 13.78
N LYS A 121 -2.46 -18.79 14.16
CA LYS A 121 -3.38 -19.92 14.04
C LYS A 121 -3.68 -20.19 12.56
N GLU A 122 -3.99 -21.44 12.19
CA GLU A 122 -4.20 -21.88 10.80
C GLU A 122 -5.21 -21.00 10.03
N ASP A 123 -6.37 -20.71 10.64
CA ASP A 123 -7.40 -19.86 10.03
C ASP A 123 -6.88 -18.45 9.70
N ARG A 124 -6.02 -17.90 10.58
CA ARG A 124 -5.42 -16.57 10.39
C ARG A 124 -4.33 -16.60 9.33
N HIS A 125 -3.61 -17.70 9.23
CA HIS A 125 -2.60 -17.90 8.21
C HIS A 125 -3.24 -17.99 6.81
N SER A 126 -4.41 -18.63 6.69
CA SER A 126 -5.17 -18.72 5.44
C SER A 126 -5.68 -17.35 4.98
N GLU A 127 -6.22 -16.55 5.89
CA GLU A 127 -6.66 -15.18 5.58
C GLU A 127 -5.48 -14.28 5.18
N LEU A 128 -4.32 -14.39 5.87
CA LEU A 128 -3.10 -13.65 5.48
C LEU A 128 -2.60 -14.04 4.09
N ARG A 129 -2.63 -15.33 3.72
CA ARG A 129 -2.28 -15.79 2.36
C ARG A 129 -3.24 -15.25 1.31
N ARG A 130 -4.52 -15.15 1.62
CA ARG A 130 -5.51 -14.53 0.73
C ARG A 130 -5.15 -13.05 0.49
N LEU A 131 -4.87 -12.30 1.55
CA LEU A 131 -4.46 -10.89 1.44
C LEU A 131 -3.17 -10.71 0.63
N GLU A 132 -2.19 -11.58 0.83
CA GLU A 132 -0.96 -11.58 0.03
C GLU A 132 -1.25 -11.86 -1.45
N LYS A 133 -2.12 -12.83 -1.77
CA LYS A 133 -2.50 -13.16 -3.15
C LYS A 133 -3.19 -11.97 -3.85
N ASP A 134 -4.09 -11.29 -3.15
CA ASP A 134 -4.77 -10.10 -3.67
C ASP A 134 -3.75 -8.97 -3.94
N PHE A 135 -2.80 -8.77 -3.03
CA PHE A 135 -1.69 -7.83 -3.22
C PHE A 135 -0.82 -8.17 -4.44
N GLN A 136 -0.42 -9.44 -4.59
CA GLN A 136 0.44 -9.93 -5.67
C GLN A 136 -0.19 -9.74 -7.06
N SER A 137 -1.51 -9.91 -7.15
CA SER A 137 -2.24 -9.70 -8.41
C SER A 137 -2.10 -8.25 -8.91
N GLY A 138 -2.19 -7.28 -7.99
CA GLY A 138 -1.92 -5.87 -8.30
C GLY A 138 -0.44 -5.61 -8.64
N LYS A 139 0.50 -6.23 -7.92
CA LYS A 139 1.93 -6.09 -8.21
C LYS A 139 2.28 -6.55 -9.63
N GLN A 140 1.72 -7.68 -10.08
CA GLN A 140 1.91 -8.18 -11.44
C GLN A 140 1.39 -7.21 -12.51
N ALA A 141 0.31 -6.47 -12.23
CA ALA A 141 -0.18 -5.44 -13.14
C ALA A 141 0.81 -4.27 -13.27
N LEU A 142 1.45 -3.86 -12.16
CA LEU A 142 2.50 -2.85 -12.18
C LEU A 142 3.75 -3.32 -12.93
N GLU A 143 4.20 -4.57 -12.72
CA GLU A 143 5.37 -5.13 -13.40
C GLU A 143 5.16 -5.19 -14.92
N LYS A 144 3.97 -5.61 -15.37
CA LYS A 144 3.58 -5.58 -16.78
C LYS A 144 3.63 -4.16 -17.35
N LEU A 145 3.15 -3.18 -16.57
CA LEU A 145 3.21 -1.78 -16.97
C LEU A 145 4.66 -1.33 -17.12
N GLN A 146 5.52 -1.61 -16.15
CA GLN A 146 6.95 -1.25 -16.20
C GLN A 146 7.66 -1.85 -17.41
N ALA A 147 7.34 -3.09 -17.77
CA ALA A 147 7.91 -3.74 -18.96
C ALA A 147 7.54 -3.03 -20.27
N LEU A 148 6.41 -2.31 -20.31
CA LEU A 148 6.02 -1.51 -21.48
C LEU A 148 6.78 -0.17 -21.60
N TYR A 149 7.41 0.27 -20.51
CA TYR A 149 8.15 1.54 -20.43
C TYR A 149 9.66 1.36 -20.18
N SER A 150 10.16 0.12 -20.28
CA SER A 150 11.58 -0.24 -20.17
C SER A 150 12.21 -0.33 -21.56
#